data_AF-A0A9P1MJV1-F1
#
_entry.id   AF-A0A9P1MJV1-F1
#
_cell.length_a   1.000
_cell.length_b   1.000
_cell.length_c   1.000
_cell.angle_alpha   90.00
_cell.angle_beta   90.00
_cell.angle_gamma   90.00
#
_symmetry.space_group_name_H-M   'P 1'
#
loop_
_entity.id
_entity.type
_entity.pdbx_description
1 polymer ?
#
loop_
_entity_poly.entity_id
_entity_poly.type
_entity_poly.pdbx_seq_one_letter_code
_entity_poly.pdbx_strand_id
1 'polypeptide(L)'
;MGLISVRDESTQCIRYRFLNSQICLWIGCCQVVVCLWGVAQHGHSYTHHNKILKCDFVSGTLPLEAADAVIFDVGLLHSLWGIRGCVAEYLDGGLGRLLWCISHCLSLLFSLPFAFASRPRPYCLWPLLVQQSVYGIGLLILFLAALPRILPLIIEPMSAPLIAIVVYIAGTTGNFFLLYVSWHWYWHVDSMWNTAIRVRFGQIVRNANNRSRRDKPIVAKEQPSFPLPTVESEVQVVSTSPPVSIEASTSRESELSYVTPEKTPPVIIATPLYSNSIENKYLRAQDVARLSRVRRVLPPTPDEDPAMISKPIFYLSNSQL
;
A
#
# COMPACT_ATOMS: atom_id res chain seq x y z
N MET A 1 7.96 15.97 15.41
CA MET A 1 7.62 14.56 15.11
C MET A 1 6.16 14.54 14.67
N GLY A 2 5.87 14.11 13.43
CA GLY A 2 4.49 14.03 12.95
C GLY A 2 3.71 12.92 13.66
N LEU A 3 2.44 13.18 13.98
CA LEU A 3 1.54 12.24 14.68
C LEU A 3 1.27 10.97 13.84
N ILE A 4 1.24 11.14 12.51
CA ILE A 4 1.07 10.09 11.51
C ILE A 4 2.13 10.30 10.42
N SER A 5 2.85 9.23 10.05
CA SER A 5 3.79 9.24 8.91
C SER A 5 3.53 8.00 8.05
N VAL A 6 3.05 8.22 6.84
CA VAL A 6 2.79 7.15 5.86
C VAL A 6 4.04 6.98 5.01
N ARG A 7 4.57 5.76 4.95
CA ARG A 7 5.61 5.34 4.00
C ARG A 7 5.03 4.25 3.11
N ASP A 8 5.70 3.93 2.00
CA ASP A 8 5.20 2.95 1.02
C ASP A 8 4.90 1.57 1.66
N GLU A 9 5.80 1.04 2.49
CA GLU A 9 5.64 -0.27 3.14
C GLU A 9 4.66 -0.23 4.34
N SER A 10 4.65 0.88 5.08
CA SER A 10 4.05 0.92 6.41
C SER A 10 3.69 2.34 6.85
N THR A 11 2.65 2.44 7.66
CA THR A 11 2.23 3.68 8.31
C THR A 11 2.62 3.65 9.78
N GLN A 12 3.26 4.73 10.23
CA GLN A 12 3.60 4.96 11.62
C GLN A 12 2.53 5.86 12.26
N CYS A 13 1.87 5.36 13.31
CA CYS A 13 0.87 6.10 14.07
C CYS A 13 1.29 6.08 15.55
N ILE A 14 1.54 7.27 16.13
CA ILE A 14 1.82 7.46 17.58
C ILE A 14 2.79 6.39 18.13
N ARG A 15 3.91 6.15 17.41
CA ARG A 15 4.99 5.17 17.64
C ARG A 15 4.79 3.72 17.18
N TYR A 16 3.58 3.28 16.86
CA TYR A 16 3.35 1.94 16.32
C TYR A 16 3.50 1.92 14.80
N ARG A 17 4.11 0.85 14.26
CA ARG A 17 4.29 0.65 12.83
C ARG A 17 3.32 -0.43 12.35
N PHE A 18 2.41 -0.05 11.48
CA PHE A 18 1.44 -0.95 10.87
C PHE A 18 1.77 -1.14 9.39
N LEU A 19 1.66 -2.37 8.89
CA LEU A 19 1.87 -2.64 7.47
C LEU A 19 0.71 -2.06 6.67
N ASN A 20 0.98 -1.40 5.54
CA ASN A 20 -0.09 -0.78 4.76
C ASN A 20 -1.08 -1.82 4.23
N SER A 21 -0.63 -3.04 3.91
CA SER A 21 -1.53 -4.12 3.51
C SER A 21 -2.54 -4.49 4.61
N GLN A 22 -2.12 -4.47 5.89
CA GLN A 22 -2.99 -4.77 7.02
C GLN A 22 -4.00 -3.64 7.25
N ILE A 23 -3.56 -2.38 7.13
CA ILE A 23 -4.47 -1.23 7.23
C ILE A 23 -5.53 -1.29 6.12
N CYS A 24 -5.09 -1.51 4.87
CA CYS A 24 -5.98 -1.66 3.73
C CYS A 24 -6.95 -2.84 3.91
N LEU A 25 -6.49 -3.95 4.50
CA LEU A 25 -7.34 -5.09 4.82
C LEU A 25 -8.42 -4.70 5.83
N TRP A 26 -8.05 -4.17 7.00
CA TRP A 26 -9.00 -3.87 8.07
C TRP A 26 -10.01 -2.79 7.67
N ILE A 27 -9.54 -1.68 7.11
CA ILE A 27 -10.44 -0.61 6.68
C ILE A 27 -11.25 -1.06 5.46
N GLY A 28 -10.65 -1.83 4.55
CA GLY A 28 -11.35 -2.43 3.42
C GLY A 28 -12.46 -3.39 3.85
N CYS A 29 -12.23 -4.21 4.89
CA CYS A 29 -13.27 -5.06 5.48
C CYS A 29 -14.42 -4.24 6.05
N CYS A 30 -14.13 -3.16 6.79
CA CYS A 30 -15.16 -2.23 7.24
C CYS A 30 -15.95 -1.63 6.05
N GLN A 31 -15.26 -1.33 4.95
CA GLN A 31 -15.89 -0.80 3.75
C GLN A 31 -16.75 -1.84 3.02
N VAL A 32 -16.38 -3.12 3.04
CA VAL A 32 -17.24 -4.21 2.56
C VAL A 32 -18.55 -4.23 3.36
N VAL A 33 -18.49 -4.12 4.69
CA VAL A 33 -19.69 -4.07 5.54
C VAL A 33 -20.58 -2.87 5.15
N VAL A 34 -19.98 -1.70 4.94
CA VAL A 34 -20.69 -0.49 4.49
C VAL A 34 -21.32 -0.68 3.10
N CYS A 35 -20.64 -1.34 2.17
CA CYS A 35 -21.21 -1.63 0.85
C CYS A 35 -22.32 -2.69 0.90
N LEU A 36 -22.17 -3.73 1.73
CA LEU A 36 -23.23 -4.72 1.95
C LEU A 36 -24.46 -4.09 2.58
N TRP A 37 -24.27 -3.14 3.50
CA TRP A 37 -25.36 -2.32 4.02
C TRP A 37 -26.08 -1.55 2.91
N GLY A 38 -25.34 -0.88 2.02
CA GLY A 38 -25.92 -0.18 0.87
C GLY A 38 -26.69 -1.11 -0.07
N VAL A 39 -26.17 -2.30 -0.38
CA VAL A 39 -26.89 -3.30 -1.18
C VAL A 39 -28.16 -3.78 -0.46
N ALA A 40 -28.09 -4.03 0.86
CA ALA A 40 -29.24 -4.40 1.65
C ALA A 40 -30.32 -3.30 1.66
N GLN A 41 -29.91 -2.03 1.72
CA GLN A 41 -30.82 -0.88 1.61
C GLN A 41 -31.57 -0.86 0.28
N HIS A 42 -30.87 -1.10 -0.84
CA HIS A 42 -31.52 -1.24 -2.14
C HIS A 42 -32.47 -2.45 -2.20
N GLY A 43 -32.05 -3.59 -1.65
CA GLY A 43 -32.88 -4.80 -1.57
C GLY A 43 -34.18 -4.54 -0.81
N HIS A 44 -34.09 -3.94 0.39
CA HIS A 44 -35.24 -3.58 1.21
C HIS A 44 -36.17 -2.57 0.52
N SER A 45 -35.60 -1.55 -0.11
CA SER A 45 -36.36 -0.55 -0.87
C SER A 45 -37.14 -1.21 -2.02
N TYR A 46 -36.51 -2.14 -2.73
CA TYR A 46 -37.14 -2.83 -3.85
C TYR A 46 -38.27 -3.74 -3.37
N THR A 47 -38.07 -4.52 -2.29
CA THR A 47 -39.06 -5.49 -1.81
C THR A 47 -40.28 -4.84 -1.14
N HIS A 48 -40.11 -3.74 -0.40
CA HIS A 48 -41.19 -3.12 0.37
C HIS A 48 -41.84 -1.92 -0.31
N HIS A 49 -41.07 -1.15 -1.08
CA HIS A 49 -41.54 0.13 -1.63
C HIS A 49 -41.61 0.14 -3.16
N ASN A 50 -41.21 -0.94 -3.85
CA ASN A 50 -41.09 -1.03 -5.31
C ASN A 50 -40.25 0.11 -5.93
N LYS A 51 -39.26 0.62 -5.17
CA LYS A 51 -38.34 1.68 -5.59
C LYS A 51 -36.90 1.19 -5.55
N ILE A 52 -36.05 1.72 -6.42
CA ILE A 52 -34.62 1.36 -6.48
C ILE A 52 -33.90 1.76 -5.19
N LEU A 53 -34.18 2.96 -4.68
CA LEU A 53 -33.70 3.43 -3.39
C LEU A 53 -34.78 4.27 -2.72
N LYS A 54 -35.04 4.00 -1.45
CA LYS A 54 -35.95 4.77 -0.62
C LYS A 54 -35.24 5.09 0.68
N CYS A 55 -35.03 6.38 0.91
CA CYS A 55 -34.58 6.92 2.18
C CYS A 55 -35.66 7.83 2.76
N ASP A 56 -35.73 7.87 4.08
CA ASP A 56 -36.57 8.82 4.80
C ASP A 56 -35.92 9.15 6.15
N PHE A 57 -35.31 10.32 6.23
CA PHE A 57 -34.63 10.78 7.45
C PHE A 57 -35.61 11.22 8.56
N VAL A 58 -36.89 11.41 8.23
CA VAL A 58 -37.90 11.95 9.16
C VAL A 58 -38.83 10.87 9.67
N SER A 59 -39.30 10.00 8.78
CA SER A 59 -40.32 8.97 9.08
C SER A 59 -39.78 7.55 9.00
N GLY A 60 -38.49 7.37 8.70
CA GLY A 60 -37.86 6.07 8.60
C GLY A 60 -37.90 5.32 9.93
N THR A 61 -38.53 4.15 9.95
CA THR A 61 -38.64 3.32 11.16
C THR A 61 -37.44 2.40 11.33
N LEU A 62 -36.72 2.13 10.24
CA LEU A 62 -35.54 1.28 10.22
C LEU A 62 -34.27 2.11 10.00
N PRO A 63 -33.14 1.74 10.64
CA PRO A 63 -31.86 2.41 10.43
C PRO A 63 -31.39 2.33 8.97
N LEU A 64 -31.89 1.35 8.22
CA LEU A 64 -31.64 1.17 6.80
C LEU A 64 -32.25 2.28 5.93
N GLU A 65 -33.33 2.92 6.40
CA GLU A 65 -34.02 4.00 5.69
C GLU A 65 -33.60 5.39 6.20
N ALA A 66 -33.12 5.46 7.44
CA ALA A 66 -32.80 6.70 8.16
C ALA A 66 -31.32 7.12 8.05
N ALA A 67 -30.47 6.35 7.36
CA ALA A 67 -29.06 6.70 7.16
C ALA A 67 -28.52 6.19 5.82
N ASP A 68 -27.65 6.99 5.19
CA ASP A 68 -26.84 6.56 4.07
C ASP A 68 -25.41 6.25 4.54
N ALA A 69 -25.16 4.99 4.84
CA ALA A 69 -23.87 4.52 5.35
C ALA A 69 -22.72 4.73 4.36
N VAL A 70 -22.97 4.75 3.04
CA VAL A 70 -21.93 4.80 2.01
C VAL A 70 -21.63 6.22 1.49
N ILE A 71 -22.29 7.26 2.01
CA ILE A 71 -21.83 8.66 1.93
C ILE A 71 -21.55 9.21 3.35
N PHE A 72 -21.77 8.39 4.38
CA PHE A 72 -21.69 8.80 5.79
C PHE A 72 -22.66 9.93 6.11
N ASP A 73 -23.86 9.88 5.51
CA ASP A 73 -24.90 10.88 5.67
C ASP A 73 -26.00 10.35 6.61
N VAL A 74 -26.09 10.95 7.81
CA VAL A 74 -27.10 10.62 8.83
C VAL A 74 -28.12 11.75 8.93
N GLY A 75 -28.44 12.40 7.80
CA GLY A 75 -29.35 13.53 7.71
C GLY A 75 -28.65 14.90 7.65
N LEU A 76 -27.35 14.93 7.39
CA LEU A 76 -26.64 16.18 7.12
C LEU A 76 -27.16 16.83 5.83
N LEU A 77 -27.21 16.07 4.73
CA LEU A 77 -27.60 16.62 3.42
C LEU A 77 -29.11 16.93 3.39
N HIS A 78 -29.91 16.18 4.16
CA HIS A 78 -31.29 16.55 4.47
C HIS A 78 -31.37 17.94 5.10
N SER A 79 -30.62 18.18 6.18
CA SER A 79 -30.62 19.48 6.88
C SER A 79 -30.07 20.62 6.02
N LEU A 80 -29.10 20.35 5.15
CA LEU A 80 -28.48 21.38 4.31
C LEU A 80 -29.32 21.74 3.09
N TRP A 81 -29.95 20.76 2.44
CA TRP A 81 -30.66 20.93 1.17
C TRP A 81 -32.18 20.88 1.28
N GLY A 82 -32.73 20.51 2.44
CA GLY A 82 -34.17 20.40 2.65
C GLY A 82 -34.82 19.22 1.92
N ILE A 83 -34.01 18.24 1.49
CA ILE A 83 -34.48 17.06 0.75
C ILE A 83 -34.94 15.98 1.73
N ARG A 84 -36.11 15.35 1.52
CA ARG A 84 -36.64 14.33 2.46
C ARG A 84 -35.84 13.03 2.52
N GLY A 85 -35.15 12.67 1.44
CA GLY A 85 -34.39 11.43 1.31
C GLY A 85 -32.90 11.66 1.08
N CYS A 86 -32.19 10.59 0.75
CA CYS A 86 -30.76 10.61 0.45
C CYS A 86 -30.49 11.33 -0.88
N VAL A 87 -29.30 11.91 -1.01
CA VAL A 87 -28.86 12.58 -2.26
C VAL A 87 -28.86 11.62 -3.45
N ALA A 88 -28.50 10.35 -3.22
CA ALA A 88 -28.57 9.33 -4.26
C ALA A 88 -29.99 9.09 -4.77
N GLU A 89 -31.00 9.08 -3.89
CA GLU A 89 -32.41 8.98 -4.32
C GLU A 89 -32.81 10.20 -5.17
N TYR A 90 -32.34 11.39 -4.79
CA TYR A 90 -32.66 12.64 -5.48
C TYR A 90 -32.02 12.77 -6.87
N LEU A 91 -30.77 12.31 -7.05
CA LEU A 91 -30.03 12.51 -8.31
C LEU A 91 -30.47 11.54 -9.42
N ASP A 92 -30.56 10.25 -9.12
CA ASP A 92 -30.78 9.20 -10.12
C ASP A 92 -31.70 8.07 -9.62
N GLY A 93 -32.44 8.30 -8.53
CA GLY A 93 -33.26 7.28 -7.88
C GLY A 93 -32.44 6.16 -7.21
N GLY A 94 -31.12 6.33 -7.09
CA GLY A 94 -30.20 5.37 -6.48
C GLY A 94 -29.63 4.31 -7.43
N LEU A 95 -29.84 4.41 -8.75
CA LEU A 95 -29.33 3.40 -9.70
C LEU A 95 -27.79 3.40 -9.77
N GLY A 96 -27.18 4.57 -9.93
CA GLY A 96 -25.73 4.73 -9.94
C GLY A 96 -25.13 4.30 -8.60
N ARG A 97 -25.84 4.54 -7.50
CA ARG A 97 -25.46 4.07 -6.17
C ARG A 97 -25.46 2.54 -6.06
N LEU A 98 -26.46 1.86 -6.60
CA LEU A 98 -26.53 0.40 -6.60
C LEU A 98 -25.39 -0.20 -7.44
N LEU A 99 -25.21 0.30 -8.67
CA LEU A 99 -24.15 -0.17 -9.56
C LEU A 99 -22.76 0.05 -8.94
N TRP A 100 -22.61 1.19 -8.27
CA TRP A 100 -21.42 1.48 -7.50
C TRP A 100 -21.24 0.44 -6.37
N CYS A 101 -22.19 0.26 -5.46
CA CYS A 101 -22.03 -0.70 -4.36
C CYS A 101 -21.67 -2.12 -4.83
N ILE A 102 -22.28 -2.61 -5.90
CA ILE A 102 -21.96 -3.92 -6.49
C ILE A 102 -20.53 -3.95 -7.02
N SER A 103 -20.14 -2.98 -7.85
CA SER A 103 -18.79 -2.92 -8.42
C SER A 103 -17.71 -2.72 -7.34
N HIS A 104 -18.02 -2.04 -6.22
CA HIS A 104 -17.10 -1.94 -5.09
C HIS A 104 -16.90 -3.26 -4.38
N CYS A 105 -18.01 -3.92 -4.05
CA CYS A 105 -17.97 -5.22 -3.39
C CYS A 105 -17.10 -6.18 -4.18
N LEU A 106 -17.28 -6.24 -5.51
CA LEU A 106 -16.47 -7.08 -6.38
C LEU A 106 -14.98 -6.67 -6.36
N SER A 107 -14.69 -5.37 -6.41
CA SER A 107 -13.31 -4.86 -6.37
C SER A 107 -12.62 -5.19 -5.05
N LEU A 108 -13.31 -5.00 -3.92
CA LEU A 108 -12.82 -5.34 -2.58
C LEU A 108 -12.64 -6.84 -2.41
N LEU A 109 -13.62 -7.66 -2.80
CA LEU A 109 -13.52 -9.13 -2.69
C LEU A 109 -12.39 -9.70 -3.57
N PHE A 110 -12.11 -9.07 -4.71
CA PHE A 110 -11.00 -9.45 -5.57
C PHE A 110 -9.65 -9.02 -5.00
N SER A 111 -9.51 -7.77 -4.55
CA SER A 111 -8.21 -7.20 -4.17
C SER A 111 -7.79 -7.45 -2.72
N LEU A 112 -8.72 -7.56 -1.77
CA LEU A 112 -8.38 -7.74 -0.34
C LEU A 112 -7.63 -9.04 0.00
N PRO A 113 -7.93 -10.22 -0.62
CA PRO A 113 -7.18 -11.45 -0.35
C PRO A 113 -5.67 -11.31 -0.61
N PHE A 114 -5.29 -10.41 -1.53
CA PHE A 114 -3.88 -10.15 -1.84
C PHE A 114 -3.13 -9.44 -0.72
N ALA A 115 -3.81 -8.93 0.32
CA ALA A 115 -3.16 -8.45 1.53
C ALA A 115 -2.39 -9.55 2.28
N PHE A 116 -2.79 -10.82 2.12
CA PHE A 116 -2.11 -11.98 2.69
C PHE A 116 -1.06 -12.58 1.75
N ALA A 117 -1.03 -12.17 0.47
CA ALA A 117 -0.06 -12.66 -0.48
C ALA A 117 1.30 -12.03 -0.20
N SER A 118 2.36 -12.86 -0.12
CA SER A 118 3.71 -12.35 0.12
C SER A 118 4.26 -11.52 -1.04
N ARG A 119 3.74 -11.73 -2.27
CA ARG A 119 4.13 -11.02 -3.49
C ARG A 119 2.94 -10.88 -4.46
N PRO A 120 1.98 -9.99 -4.16
CA PRO A 120 0.88 -9.75 -5.09
C PRO A 120 1.42 -9.09 -6.36
N ARG A 121 0.80 -9.40 -7.50
CA ARG A 121 1.13 -8.70 -8.74
C ARG A 121 0.51 -7.30 -8.68
N PRO A 122 1.21 -6.22 -9.09
CA PRO A 122 0.72 -4.86 -8.93
C PRO A 122 -0.67 -4.62 -9.56
N TYR A 123 -0.94 -5.24 -10.71
CA TYR A 123 -2.23 -5.11 -11.40
C TYR A 123 -3.42 -5.69 -10.62
N CYS A 124 -3.20 -6.60 -9.66
CA CYS A 124 -4.27 -7.17 -8.84
C CYS A 124 -4.90 -6.13 -7.88
N LEU A 125 -4.17 -5.03 -7.60
CA LEU A 125 -4.64 -3.94 -6.74
C LEU A 125 -5.36 -2.85 -7.53
N TRP A 126 -5.30 -2.87 -8.86
CA TRP A 126 -5.90 -1.83 -9.70
C TRP A 126 -7.41 -1.68 -9.53
N PRO A 127 -8.22 -2.77 -9.48
CA PRO A 127 -9.66 -2.64 -9.26
C PRO A 127 -9.97 -1.83 -8.01
N LEU A 128 -9.36 -2.19 -6.87
CA LEU A 128 -9.50 -1.44 -5.62
C LEU A 128 -9.08 0.02 -5.74
N LEU A 129 -7.93 0.31 -6.36
CA LEU A 129 -7.40 1.68 -6.48
C LEU A 129 -8.28 2.58 -7.35
N VAL A 130 -8.66 2.11 -8.54
CA VAL A 130 -9.52 2.86 -9.46
C VAL A 130 -10.83 3.17 -8.76
N GLN A 131 -11.40 2.15 -8.14
CA GLN A 131 -12.70 2.23 -7.54
C GLN A 131 -12.72 3.13 -6.30
N GLN A 132 -11.71 3.03 -5.44
CA GLN A 132 -11.54 3.92 -4.30
C GLN A 132 -11.22 5.36 -4.72
N SER A 133 -10.53 5.56 -5.84
CA SER A 133 -10.25 6.90 -6.39
C SER A 133 -11.54 7.57 -6.90
N VAL A 134 -12.36 6.84 -7.65
CA VAL A 134 -13.68 7.31 -8.11
C VAL A 134 -14.55 7.67 -6.91
N TYR A 135 -14.54 6.84 -5.86
CA TYR A 135 -15.29 7.12 -4.65
C TYR A 135 -14.79 8.38 -3.92
N GLY A 136 -13.48 8.52 -3.76
CA GLY A 136 -12.88 9.70 -3.15
C GLY A 136 -13.20 10.98 -3.92
N ILE A 137 -13.17 10.94 -5.25
CA ILE A 137 -13.58 12.08 -6.10
C ILE A 137 -15.08 12.39 -5.90
N GLY A 138 -15.94 11.38 -5.87
CA GLY A 138 -17.37 11.57 -5.63
C GLY A 138 -17.64 12.22 -4.27
N LEU A 139 -16.98 11.77 -3.21
CA LEU A 139 -17.08 12.39 -1.89
C LEU A 139 -16.50 13.81 -1.88
N LEU A 140 -15.42 14.08 -2.60
CA LEU A 140 -14.85 15.42 -2.71
C LEU A 140 -15.84 16.38 -3.36
N ILE A 141 -16.47 15.97 -4.47
CA ILE A 141 -17.46 16.79 -5.18
C ILE A 141 -18.65 17.09 -4.26
N LEU A 142 -19.16 16.08 -3.55
CA LEU A 142 -20.24 16.27 -2.58
C LEU A 142 -19.84 17.21 -1.45
N PHE A 143 -18.62 17.05 -0.92
CA PHE A 143 -18.10 17.93 0.13
C PHE A 143 -18.00 19.38 -0.35
N LEU A 144 -17.45 19.61 -1.55
CA LEU A 144 -17.36 20.95 -2.15
C LEU A 144 -18.73 21.56 -2.43
N ALA A 145 -19.71 20.76 -2.85
CA ALA A 145 -21.08 21.21 -3.05
C ALA A 145 -21.79 21.54 -1.73
N ALA A 146 -21.48 20.84 -0.65
CA ALA A 146 -22.04 21.07 0.68
C ALA A 146 -21.32 22.20 1.45
N LEU A 147 -20.04 22.44 1.17
CA LEU A 147 -19.18 23.43 1.83
C LEU A 147 -19.82 24.82 2.01
N PRO A 148 -20.43 25.46 0.98
CA PRO A 148 -21.03 26.79 1.15
C PRO A 148 -22.20 26.81 2.16
N ARG A 149 -22.86 25.67 2.40
CA ARG A 149 -23.94 25.58 3.39
C ARG A 149 -23.46 25.10 4.77
N ILE A 150 -22.34 24.39 4.83
CA ILE A 150 -21.70 23.98 6.09
C ILE A 150 -21.00 25.17 6.76
N LEU A 151 -20.38 26.06 5.98
CA LEU A 151 -19.57 27.16 6.53
C LEU A 151 -20.37 28.10 7.46
N PRO A 152 -21.60 28.55 7.13
CA PRO A 152 -22.41 29.36 8.04
C PRO A 152 -22.77 28.63 9.34
N LEU A 153 -23.02 27.32 9.28
CA LEU A 153 -23.35 26.49 10.46
C LEU A 153 -22.18 26.32 11.44
N ILE A 154 -20.95 26.48 10.96
CA ILE A 154 -19.75 26.49 11.82
C ILE A 154 -19.62 27.84 12.52
N ILE A 155 -20.01 28.93 11.85
CA ILE A 155 -19.92 30.30 12.38
C ILE A 155 -21.03 30.55 13.42
N GLU A 156 -22.24 30.01 13.20
CA GLU A 156 -23.39 30.13 14.10
C GLU A 156 -23.89 28.74 14.57
N PRO A 157 -23.30 28.16 15.63
CA PRO A 157 -23.50 26.76 16.01
C PRO A 157 -24.85 26.45 16.69
N MET A 158 -25.71 27.44 16.92
CA MET A 158 -26.90 27.31 17.80
C MET A 158 -28.00 26.37 17.28
N SER A 159 -27.93 25.92 16.02
CA SER A 159 -28.91 24.99 15.42
C SER A 159 -28.30 23.95 14.50
N ALA A 160 -26.97 23.74 14.54
CA ALA A 160 -26.28 22.86 13.60
C ALA A 160 -26.39 21.37 14.00
N PRO A 161 -26.63 20.44 13.06
CA PRO A 161 -26.60 19.00 13.32
C PRO A 161 -25.15 18.51 13.47
N LEU A 162 -24.51 18.87 14.58
CA LEU A 162 -23.07 18.63 14.84
C LEU A 162 -22.68 17.16 14.69
N ILE A 163 -23.53 16.24 15.15
CA ILE A 163 -23.28 14.80 15.02
C ILE A 163 -23.18 14.39 13.55
N ALA A 164 -24.10 14.87 12.71
CA ALA A 164 -24.12 14.56 11.28
C ALA A 164 -22.90 15.15 10.56
N ILE A 165 -22.47 16.36 10.94
CA ILE A 165 -21.26 16.99 10.43
C ILE A 165 -20.01 16.17 10.81
N VAL A 166 -19.89 15.77 12.08
CA VAL A 166 -18.74 14.99 12.58
C VAL A 166 -18.68 13.63 11.89
N VAL A 167 -19.80 12.91 11.79
CA VAL A 167 -19.85 11.61 11.10
C VAL A 167 -19.46 11.76 9.63
N TYR A 168 -19.99 12.77 8.94
CA TYR A 168 -19.68 13.01 7.53
C TYR A 168 -18.20 13.35 7.30
N ILE A 169 -17.63 14.24 8.12
CA ILE A 169 -16.21 14.61 8.04
C ILE A 169 -15.33 13.41 8.39
N ALA A 170 -15.64 12.66 9.44
CA ALA A 170 -14.87 11.51 9.88
C ALA A 170 -14.88 10.39 8.82
N GLY A 171 -16.04 10.10 8.24
CA GLY A 171 -16.18 9.10 7.18
C GLY A 171 -15.45 9.51 5.90
N THR A 172 -15.60 10.77 5.49
CA THR A 172 -14.90 11.33 4.32
C THR A 172 -13.38 11.30 4.52
N THR A 173 -12.89 11.73 5.68
CA THR A 173 -11.46 11.70 6.02
C THR A 173 -10.92 10.28 6.07
N GLY A 174 -11.66 9.34 6.69
CA GLY A 174 -11.30 7.93 6.72
C GLY A 174 -11.21 7.31 5.33
N ASN A 175 -12.08 7.73 4.41
CA ASN A 175 -12.04 7.29 3.02
C ASN A 175 -10.79 7.76 2.28
N PHE A 176 -10.45 9.05 2.41
CA PHE A 176 -9.23 9.61 1.83
C PHE A 176 -7.97 8.99 2.44
N PHE A 177 -7.99 8.72 3.74
CA PHE A 177 -6.91 8.02 4.41
C PHE A 177 -6.71 6.62 3.83
N LEU A 178 -7.78 5.84 3.64
CA LEU A 178 -7.69 4.53 3.00
C LEU A 178 -7.16 4.63 1.57
N LEU A 179 -7.67 5.59 0.77
CA LEU A 179 -7.20 5.81 -0.60
C LEU A 179 -5.69 6.08 -0.62
N TYR A 180 -5.22 6.96 0.27
CA TYR A 180 -3.82 7.32 0.39
C TYR A 180 -2.95 6.13 0.77
N VAL A 181 -3.33 5.36 1.80
CA VAL A 181 -2.61 4.15 2.22
C VAL A 181 -2.64 3.07 1.12
N SER A 182 -3.73 2.94 0.38
CA SER A 182 -3.86 1.98 -0.73
C SER A 182 -2.88 2.31 -1.87
N TRP A 183 -2.73 3.58 -2.23
CA TRP A 183 -1.73 4.02 -3.21
C TRP A 183 -0.30 3.75 -2.75
N HIS A 184 0.01 4.02 -1.48
CA HIS A 184 1.33 3.72 -0.92
C HIS A 184 1.61 2.20 -0.90
N TRP A 185 0.62 1.39 -0.55
CA TRP A 185 0.74 -0.06 -0.63
C TRP A 185 1.01 -0.53 -2.06
N TYR A 186 0.32 0.04 -3.05
CA TYR A 186 0.55 -0.25 -4.46
C TYR A 186 1.98 0.10 -4.90
N TRP A 187 2.48 1.29 -4.59
CA TRP A 187 3.85 1.66 -4.95
C TRP A 187 4.89 0.78 -4.29
N HIS A 188 4.65 0.34 -3.05
CA HIS A 188 5.49 -0.65 -2.40
C HIS A 188 5.52 -1.97 -3.19
N VAL A 189 4.35 -2.50 -3.54
CA VAL A 189 4.23 -3.74 -4.32
C VAL A 189 4.89 -3.62 -5.70
N ASP A 190 4.69 -2.50 -6.40
CA ASP A 190 5.31 -2.23 -7.69
C ASP A 190 6.85 -2.15 -7.57
N SER A 191 7.36 -1.47 -6.55
CA SER A 191 8.80 -1.39 -6.29
C SER A 191 9.42 -2.77 -6.02
N MET A 192 8.74 -3.62 -5.24
CA MET A 192 9.18 -4.99 -4.96
C MET A 192 9.18 -5.84 -6.23
N TRP A 193 8.13 -5.71 -7.05
CA TRP A 193 8.00 -6.45 -8.31
C TRP A 193 9.09 -6.06 -9.31
N ASN A 194 9.31 -4.77 -9.51
CA ASN A 194 10.35 -4.23 -10.39
C ASN A 194 11.77 -4.61 -9.91
N THR A 195 12.00 -4.64 -8.60
CA THR A 195 13.28 -5.08 -8.03
C THR A 195 13.49 -6.59 -8.25
N ALA A 196 12.46 -7.41 -8.03
CA ALA A 196 12.53 -8.87 -8.24
C ALA A 196 12.76 -9.24 -9.72
N ILE A 197 12.14 -8.51 -10.65
CA ILE A 197 12.39 -8.65 -12.09
C ILE A 197 13.87 -8.39 -12.39
N ARG A 198 14.43 -7.26 -11.93
CA ARG A 198 15.84 -6.91 -12.21
C ARG A 198 16.82 -7.99 -11.72
N VAL A 199 16.57 -8.59 -10.55
CA VAL A 199 17.38 -9.68 -10.00
C VAL A 199 17.31 -10.95 -10.87
N ARG A 200 16.12 -11.30 -11.40
CA ARG A 200 15.95 -12.51 -12.23
C ARG A 200 16.65 -12.44 -13.59
N PHE A 201 16.87 -11.23 -14.13
CA PHE A 201 17.52 -11.03 -15.44
C PHE A 201 19.03 -10.77 -15.35
N GLY A 202 19.67 -11.04 -14.21
CA GLY A 202 21.13 -10.92 -14.06
C GLY A 202 21.68 -9.48 -14.11
N GLN A 203 20.82 -8.47 -14.25
CA GLN A 203 21.20 -7.08 -14.00
C GLN A 203 21.17 -6.82 -12.50
N ILE A 204 22.34 -6.99 -11.88
CA ILE A 204 22.57 -6.85 -10.44
C ILE A 204 22.00 -5.53 -9.91
N VAL A 205 21.03 -5.63 -9.00
CA VAL A 205 20.81 -4.61 -7.97
C VAL A 205 22.06 -4.65 -7.09
N ARG A 206 22.93 -3.66 -7.27
CA ARG A 206 24.06 -3.43 -6.38
C ARG A 206 23.44 -3.12 -5.02
N ASN A 207 23.53 -4.09 -4.11
CA ASN A 207 22.99 -4.08 -2.76
C ASN A 207 22.97 -2.66 -2.14
N ALA A 208 21.78 -2.11 -1.91
CA ALA A 208 21.62 -0.78 -1.30
C ALA A 208 22.18 -0.70 0.12
N ASN A 209 22.39 -1.85 0.78
CA ASN A 209 22.89 -1.93 2.15
C ASN A 209 24.43 -2.00 2.26
N ASN A 210 25.17 -1.98 1.14
CA ASN A 210 26.65 -2.03 1.15
C ASN A 210 27.33 -0.65 1.14
N ARG A 211 26.59 0.45 1.38
CA ARG A 211 27.15 1.81 1.36
C ARG A 211 27.99 2.17 2.61
N SER A 212 27.96 1.39 3.69
CA SER A 212 28.68 1.72 4.93
C SER A 212 30.01 0.99 5.15
N ARG A 213 30.42 0.07 4.26
CA ARG A 213 31.60 -0.79 4.48
C ARG A 213 32.75 -0.58 3.47
N ARG A 214 32.82 0.59 2.83
CA ARG A 214 33.80 0.85 1.76
C ARG A 214 35.12 1.48 2.19
N ASP A 215 35.39 1.62 3.49
CA ASP A 215 36.65 2.21 3.98
C ASP A 215 37.43 1.27 4.91
N LYS A 216 37.69 0.04 4.46
CA LYS A 216 38.85 -0.70 4.98
C LYS A 216 39.64 -1.27 3.80
N PRO A 217 40.86 -0.77 3.53
CA PRO A 217 41.73 -1.39 2.55
C PRO A 217 42.02 -2.83 3.00
N ILE A 218 41.85 -3.75 2.07
CA ILE A 218 42.17 -5.17 2.27
C ILE A 218 43.69 -5.26 2.37
N VAL A 219 44.20 -5.48 3.57
CA VAL A 219 45.59 -5.90 3.78
C VAL A 219 45.71 -7.32 3.23
N ALA A 220 46.61 -7.51 2.27
CA ALA A 220 46.88 -8.83 1.71
C ALA A 220 47.41 -9.76 2.81
N LYS A 221 46.73 -10.87 3.06
CA LYS A 221 47.25 -11.95 3.90
C LYS A 221 48.34 -12.67 3.13
N GLU A 222 49.56 -12.67 3.66
CA GLU A 222 50.64 -13.56 3.23
C GLU A 222 50.19 -15.02 3.34
N GLN A 223 50.57 -15.82 2.34
CA GLN A 223 50.31 -17.26 2.32
C GLN A 223 51.21 -17.98 3.34
N PRO A 224 50.68 -18.87 4.20
CA PRO A 224 51.53 -19.77 4.96
C PRO A 224 52.07 -20.88 4.04
N SER A 225 53.39 -20.98 3.97
CA SER A 225 54.12 -22.07 3.31
C SER A 225 53.90 -23.39 4.05
N PHE A 226 53.49 -24.42 3.31
CA PHE A 226 53.47 -25.82 3.76
C PHE A 226 54.90 -26.37 3.90
N PRO A 227 55.16 -27.20 4.92
CA PRO A 227 56.12 -28.29 4.80
C PRO A 227 55.46 -29.66 4.98
N LEU A 228 55.96 -30.64 4.21
CA LEU A 228 55.63 -32.07 4.25
C LEU A 228 56.98 -32.83 4.24
N PRO A 229 57.01 -34.12 4.55
CA PRO A 229 56.94 -34.77 5.87
C PRO A 229 58.34 -35.22 6.36
N THR A 230 58.46 -35.60 7.63
CA THR A 230 59.60 -36.42 8.10
C THR A 230 59.06 -37.70 8.73
N VAL A 231 59.52 -38.81 8.18
CA VAL A 231 59.31 -40.19 8.63
C VAL A 231 60.31 -40.47 9.75
N GLU A 232 59.86 -41.02 10.88
CA GLU A 232 60.61 -42.01 11.65
C GLU A 232 59.68 -42.76 12.62
N SER A 233 60.03 -44.02 12.86
CA SER A 233 59.19 -45.15 13.25
C SER A 233 59.29 -45.52 14.74
N GLU A 234 58.25 -46.25 15.22
CA GLU A 234 58.30 -47.33 16.24
C GLU A 234 58.63 -46.93 17.71
N VAL A 235 57.95 -47.39 18.79
CA VAL A 235 57.58 -48.75 19.23
C VAL A 235 56.44 -48.72 20.27
N GLN A 236 55.63 -49.79 20.32
CA GLN A 236 54.54 -50.16 21.25
C GLN A 236 54.97 -50.38 22.72
N VAL A 237 54.07 -50.27 23.71
CA VAL A 237 53.75 -51.32 24.74
C VAL A 237 52.38 -51.05 25.44
N VAL A 238 51.44 -51.97 25.22
CA VAL A 238 50.45 -52.66 26.12
C VAL A 238 50.12 -52.07 27.52
N SER A 239 48.81 -51.89 27.86
CA SER A 239 48.04 -52.80 28.76
C SER A 239 46.72 -52.22 29.32
N THR A 240 45.63 -52.97 29.07
CA THR A 240 44.44 -53.31 29.90
C THR A 240 43.61 -52.26 30.68
N SER A 241 42.29 -52.44 30.57
CA SER A 241 41.14 -51.72 31.13
C SER A 241 40.66 -52.27 32.51
N PRO A 242 39.43 -51.97 33.01
CA PRO A 242 39.03 -51.00 34.06
C PRO A 242 38.46 -51.76 35.30
N PRO A 243 37.48 -51.32 36.18
CA PRO A 243 36.64 -50.10 36.24
C PRO A 243 36.31 -49.55 37.67
N VAL A 244 35.34 -48.60 37.74
CA VAL A 244 34.26 -48.45 38.77
C VAL A 244 34.29 -47.20 39.70
N SER A 245 33.30 -46.31 39.50
CA SER A 245 32.48 -45.50 40.49
C SER A 245 33.16 -44.42 41.36
N ILE A 246 32.55 -43.33 41.88
CA ILE A 246 31.17 -42.81 42.04
C ILE A 246 31.29 -41.32 42.56
N GLU A 247 30.27 -40.49 42.28
CA GLU A 247 29.78 -39.26 42.98
C GLU A 247 30.69 -38.03 43.23
N ALA A 248 30.35 -36.85 42.69
CA ALA A 248 29.52 -35.77 43.29
C ALA A 248 30.27 -35.00 44.41
N SER A 249 30.35 -33.67 44.46
CA SER A 249 29.38 -32.64 44.09
C SER A 249 30.07 -31.26 44.02
N THR A 250 29.39 -30.39 43.27
CA THR A 250 29.80 -29.08 42.77
C THR A 250 29.23 -27.98 43.65
N SER A 251 30.00 -26.92 43.96
CA SER A 251 29.43 -25.59 44.24
C SER A 251 30.50 -24.50 44.13
N ARG A 252 30.52 -23.78 43.00
CA ARG A 252 31.02 -22.39 42.95
C ARG A 252 30.36 -21.66 41.79
N GLU A 253 29.55 -20.68 42.13
CA GLU A 253 28.81 -19.80 41.22
C GLU A 253 29.78 -18.93 40.41
N SER A 254 29.56 -18.87 39.09
CA SER A 254 30.19 -17.93 38.15
C SER A 254 29.10 -17.12 37.45
N GLU A 255 29.37 -15.82 37.33
CA GLU A 255 28.53 -14.78 36.72
C GLU A 255 28.10 -15.10 35.28
N LEU A 256 26.82 -14.91 34.98
CA LEU A 256 26.23 -15.10 33.64
C LEU A 256 26.02 -13.75 32.95
N SER A 257 26.86 -13.47 31.95
CA SER A 257 26.71 -12.38 30.98
C SER A 257 25.75 -12.80 29.86
N TYR A 258 24.68 -12.04 29.64
CA TYR A 258 23.70 -12.28 28.57
C TYR A 258 24.24 -11.78 27.22
N VAL A 259 24.49 -12.71 26.29
CA VAL A 259 24.76 -12.46 24.87
C VAL A 259 23.48 -12.70 24.07
N THR A 260 22.97 -11.66 23.41
CA THR A 260 21.81 -11.74 22.50
C THR A 260 22.24 -12.29 21.13
N PRO A 261 21.56 -13.29 20.54
CA PRO A 261 21.94 -13.83 19.25
C PRO A 261 21.46 -12.94 18.09
N GLU A 262 22.39 -12.55 17.23
CA GLU A 262 22.18 -11.82 15.99
C GLU A 262 21.48 -12.71 14.94
N LYS A 263 20.24 -12.38 14.60
CA LYS A 263 19.41 -13.13 13.65
C LYS A 263 19.78 -12.74 12.22
N THR A 264 20.53 -13.58 11.51
CA THR A 264 20.82 -13.41 10.09
C THR A 264 19.54 -13.56 9.24
N PRO A 265 19.31 -12.71 8.22
CA PRO A 265 18.13 -12.82 7.36
C PRO A 265 18.20 -14.05 6.45
N PRO A 266 17.05 -14.65 6.09
CA PRO A 266 17.00 -15.88 5.31
C PRO A 266 17.50 -15.69 3.88
N VAL A 267 18.21 -16.72 3.38
CA VAL A 267 18.72 -16.80 2.01
C VAL A 267 17.57 -16.95 1.03
N ILE A 268 17.47 -16.02 0.07
CA ILE A 268 16.48 -16.08 -1.01
C ILE A 268 16.97 -17.07 -2.07
N ILE A 269 16.34 -18.24 -2.14
CA ILE A 269 16.56 -19.21 -3.21
C ILE A 269 15.65 -18.85 -4.38
N ALA A 270 16.23 -18.45 -5.52
CA ALA A 270 15.47 -18.23 -6.75
C ALA A 270 15.14 -19.58 -7.40
N THR A 271 13.86 -19.94 -7.48
CA THR A 271 13.41 -21.11 -8.22
C THR A 271 13.57 -20.87 -9.72
N PRO A 272 14.29 -21.74 -10.47
CA PRO A 272 14.42 -21.61 -11.92
C PRO A 272 13.07 -21.92 -12.59
N LEU A 273 12.62 -21.03 -13.47
CA LEU A 273 11.48 -21.31 -14.36
C LEU A 273 11.96 -22.09 -15.58
N TYR A 274 11.21 -23.12 -15.95
CA TYR A 274 11.46 -23.90 -17.17
C TYR A 274 11.46 -23.00 -18.41
N SER A 275 12.41 -23.26 -19.31
CA SER A 275 12.66 -22.49 -20.54
C SER A 275 11.42 -22.28 -21.42
N ASN A 276 10.45 -23.19 -21.35
CA ASN A 276 9.25 -23.21 -22.18
C ASN A 276 7.99 -22.61 -21.55
N SER A 277 8.10 -21.95 -20.38
CA SER A 277 6.94 -21.28 -19.78
C SER A 277 6.33 -20.21 -20.70
N ILE A 278 5.01 -20.07 -20.65
CA ILE A 278 4.28 -19.04 -21.42
C ILE A 278 4.79 -17.62 -21.09
N GLU A 279 5.25 -17.41 -19.85
CA GLU A 279 5.92 -16.18 -19.40
C GLU A 279 7.18 -15.87 -20.23
N ASN A 280 8.03 -16.88 -20.50
CA ASN A 280 9.22 -16.70 -21.35
C ASN A 280 8.85 -16.36 -22.81
N LYS A 281 7.73 -16.86 -23.33
CA LYS A 281 7.27 -16.55 -24.70
C LYS A 281 6.84 -15.09 -24.83
N TYR A 282 6.06 -14.59 -23.87
CA TYR A 282 5.63 -13.17 -23.86
C TYR A 282 6.81 -12.21 -23.68
N LEU A 283 7.79 -12.58 -22.85
CA LEU A 283 8.97 -11.76 -22.60
C LEU A 283 9.91 -11.70 -23.81
N ARG A 284 10.12 -12.82 -24.52
CA ARG A 284 10.86 -12.82 -25.80
C ARG A 284 10.17 -11.95 -26.85
N ALA A 285 8.83 -11.95 -26.91
CA ALA A 285 8.09 -11.09 -27.83
C ALA A 285 8.30 -9.60 -27.51
N GLN A 286 8.40 -9.21 -26.23
CA GLN A 286 8.70 -7.84 -25.82
C GLN A 286 10.15 -7.41 -26.14
N ASP A 287 11.13 -8.31 -26.00
CA ASP A 287 12.52 -8.02 -26.36
C ASP A 287 12.70 -7.86 -27.87
N VAL A 288 12.04 -8.69 -28.68
CA VAL A 288 12.02 -8.53 -30.15
C VAL A 288 11.38 -7.18 -30.54
N ALA A 289 10.32 -6.77 -29.85
CA ALA A 289 9.67 -5.46 -30.07
C ALA A 289 10.53 -4.27 -29.61
N ARG A 290 11.43 -4.46 -28.64
CA ARG A 290 12.38 -3.42 -28.21
C ARG A 290 13.57 -3.32 -29.15
N LEU A 291 14.07 -4.44 -29.65
CA LEU A 291 15.20 -4.47 -30.58
C LEU A 291 14.81 -4.01 -32.00
N SER A 292 13.54 -4.14 -32.39
CA SER A 292 13.02 -3.60 -33.66
C SER A 292 12.80 -2.09 -33.66
N ARG A 293 12.91 -1.41 -32.51
CA ARG A 293 13.02 0.05 -32.49
C ARG A 293 14.40 0.47 -32.96
N VAL A 294 14.52 0.66 -34.27
CA VAL A 294 15.63 1.39 -34.91
C VAL A 294 15.93 2.64 -34.09
N ARG A 295 17.15 2.74 -33.55
CA ARG A 295 17.65 3.95 -32.88
C ARG A 295 17.43 5.12 -33.85
N ARG A 296 16.47 5.99 -33.55
CA ARG A 296 16.46 7.32 -34.16
C ARG A 296 17.72 8.02 -33.68
N VAL A 297 18.66 8.18 -34.59
CA VAL A 297 19.82 9.05 -34.41
C VAL A 297 19.27 10.46 -34.22
N LEU A 298 19.51 11.06 -33.06
CA LEU A 298 19.20 12.46 -32.81
C LEU A 298 20.04 13.31 -33.79
N PRO A 299 19.46 14.34 -34.42
CA PRO A 299 20.23 15.24 -35.27
C PRO A 299 21.36 15.89 -34.44
N PRO A 300 22.53 16.14 -35.05
CA PRO A 300 23.64 16.82 -34.39
C PRO A 300 23.19 18.21 -33.92
N THR A 301 23.56 18.55 -32.70
CA THR A 301 23.39 19.90 -32.15
C THR A 301 24.19 20.89 -33.00
N PRO A 302 23.60 22.00 -33.48
CA PRO A 302 24.35 23.04 -34.17
C PRO A 302 25.36 23.67 -33.20
N ASP A 303 26.59 23.83 -33.66
CA ASP A 303 27.66 24.49 -32.91
C ASP A 303 27.24 25.95 -32.60
N GLU A 304 27.25 26.31 -31.32
CA GLU A 304 26.91 27.66 -30.85
C GLU A 304 28.10 28.61 -31.04
N ASP A 305 27.94 29.60 -31.93
CA ASP A 305 28.79 30.79 -31.99
C ASP A 305 28.53 31.67 -30.75
N PRO A 306 29.56 32.05 -29.96
CA PRO A 306 29.39 32.73 -28.65
C PRO A 306 29.06 34.23 -28.76
N ALA A 307 28.47 34.70 -29.86
CA ALA A 307 28.26 36.13 -30.12
C ALA A 307 26.83 36.47 -30.53
N MET A 308 25.81 36.03 -29.79
CA MET A 308 24.47 36.66 -29.84
C MET A 308 23.59 36.24 -28.64
N ILE A 309 23.91 36.74 -27.44
CA ILE A 309 22.99 36.69 -26.30
C ILE A 309 22.10 37.94 -26.38
N SER A 310 21.01 37.88 -27.15
CA SER A 310 19.88 38.78 -26.97
C SER A 310 18.94 38.18 -25.93
N LYS A 311 18.79 38.88 -24.81
CA LYS A 311 17.97 38.47 -23.67
C LYS A 311 16.50 38.29 -24.09
N PRO A 312 15.80 37.24 -23.64
CA PRO A 312 14.37 37.12 -23.87
C PRO A 312 13.60 38.14 -23.00
N ILE A 313 12.86 39.01 -23.67
CA ILE A 313 11.92 39.95 -23.07
C ILE A 313 10.65 39.16 -22.72
N PHE A 314 10.45 38.88 -21.44
CA PHE A 314 9.14 38.49 -20.90
C PHE A 314 8.63 39.63 -20.01
N TYR A 315 7.86 40.53 -20.60
CA TYR A 315 6.90 41.36 -19.88
C TYR A 315 5.50 41.00 -20.38
N LEU A 316 4.70 40.38 -19.53
CA LEU A 316 3.24 40.37 -19.68
C LEU A 316 2.73 41.67 -19.07
N SER A 317 2.06 42.48 -19.89
CA SER A 317 1.40 43.72 -19.49
C SER A 317 0.09 43.41 -18.78
N ASN A 318 0.02 43.70 -17.48
CA ASN A 318 -1.25 43.82 -16.76
C ASN A 318 -1.89 45.17 -17.10
N SER A 319 -2.79 45.17 -18.07
CA SER A 319 -3.83 46.20 -18.17
C SER A 319 -4.89 45.72 -19.17
N GLN A 320 -6.15 45.70 -18.72
CA GLN A 320 -7.41 45.31 -19.39
C GLN A 320 -7.98 43.96 -18.98
N LEU A 321 -8.39 43.89 -17.71
CA LEU A 321 -9.65 43.30 -17.23
C LEU A 321 -9.95 43.91 -15.85
#